data_AF-A0A815RPF8-F1
#
_entry.id   AF-A0A815RPF8-F1
#
_cell.length_a   1.000
_cell.length_b   1.000
_cell.length_c   1.000
_cell.angle_alpha   90.00
_cell.angle_beta   90.00
_cell.angle_gamma   90.00
#
_symmetry.space_group_name_H-M   'P 1'
#
loop_
_entity.id
_entity.type
_entity.pdbx_description
1 polymer ?
#
loop_
_entity_poly.entity_id
_entity_poly.type
_entity_poly.pdbx_seq_one_letter_code
_entity_poly.pdbx_strand_id
1 'polypeptide(L)'
;MDIHYGKTPWKHIIRCPPTLLTSLPTYFSIILNFNLHQSDLIFAIPYFAQFLVIVVSGPIVDRIRARNILSITILRKGQTIIGTLGTCSFLIAIGYMGCNHIGAVICCIIALGFLGLHTCGPIISHLDVASNYAGTLVGITNSLATIPGFVGPYVQTIEAWRLIFNISAGIGALGCIVYCILFNGKEQPWNRTCEARERNESIVSIDT
;
A
#
# COMPACT_ATOMS: atom_id res chain seq x y z
N MET A 1 -33.81 -8.45 -39.99
CA MET A 1 -34.04 -9.83 -39.51
C MET A 1 -33.23 -9.95 -38.23
N ASP A 2 -33.87 -9.52 -37.14
CA ASP A 2 -33.27 -9.29 -35.84
C ASP A 2 -33.04 -10.60 -35.11
N ILE A 3 -31.78 -10.87 -34.75
CA ILE A 3 -31.43 -12.04 -33.94
C ILE A 3 -31.38 -11.57 -32.49
N HIS A 4 -32.45 -11.91 -31.76
CA HIS A 4 -32.61 -11.72 -30.32
C HIS A 4 -31.45 -12.34 -29.53
N TYR A 5 -30.58 -11.51 -28.94
CA TYR A 5 -29.68 -11.94 -27.88
C TYR A 5 -30.37 -11.83 -26.53
N GLY A 6 -30.78 -12.99 -26.01
CA GLY A 6 -31.33 -13.17 -24.68
C GLY A 6 -30.36 -12.76 -23.58
N LYS A 7 -30.90 -12.03 -22.60
CA LYS A 7 -30.27 -11.63 -21.34
C LYS A 7 -29.76 -12.88 -20.59
N THR A 8 -28.44 -12.99 -20.45
CA THR A 8 -27.83 -13.90 -19.45
C THR A 8 -27.20 -13.05 -18.34
N PRO A 9 -27.72 -13.08 -17.10
CA PRO A 9 -27.31 -12.18 -16.01
C PRO A 9 -25.93 -12.53 -15.38
N TRP A 10 -25.28 -13.59 -15.84
CA TRP A 10 -24.12 -14.18 -15.17
C TRP A 10 -22.76 -13.64 -15.61
N LYS A 11 -22.69 -12.86 -16.71
CA LYS A 11 -21.42 -12.29 -17.19
C LYS A 11 -20.90 -11.12 -16.34
N HIS A 12 -21.71 -10.56 -15.43
CA HIS A 12 -21.30 -9.49 -14.52
C HIS A 12 -20.63 -9.99 -13.23
N ILE A 13 -20.74 -11.27 -12.89
CA ILE A 13 -20.20 -11.82 -11.62
C ILE A 13 -18.73 -12.25 -11.76
N ILE A 14 -18.25 -12.52 -12.98
CA ILE A 14 -16.88 -13.04 -13.23
C ILE A 14 -15.87 -11.90 -13.54
N ARG A 15 -16.30 -10.63 -13.59
CA ARG A 15 -15.44 -9.48 -13.88
C ARG A 15 -15.22 -8.55 -12.68
N CYS A 16 -15.08 -9.13 -11.49
CA CYS A 16 -14.55 -8.43 -10.32
C CYS A 16 -13.11 -8.88 -10.07
N PRO A 17 -12.07 -8.27 -10.68
CA PRO A 17 -10.75 -8.24 -10.07
C PRO A 17 -10.77 -7.31 -8.84
N PRO A 18 -9.84 -7.50 -7.90
CA PRO A 18 -9.92 -6.94 -6.56
C PRO A 18 -9.94 -5.40 -6.58
N THR A 19 -10.89 -4.87 -5.81
CA THR A 19 -10.77 -3.73 -4.91
C THR A 19 -9.62 -2.73 -5.17
N LEU A 20 -10.01 -1.47 -5.38
CA LEU A 20 -9.18 -0.24 -5.43
C LEU A 20 -8.18 -0.07 -6.60
N LEU A 21 -7.37 -1.07 -6.95
CA LEU A 21 -6.36 -0.91 -8.01
C LEU A 21 -7.00 -0.78 -9.40
N THR A 22 -8.17 -1.39 -9.59
CA THR A 22 -8.96 -1.40 -10.84
C THR A 22 -9.80 -0.14 -11.06
N SER A 23 -9.89 0.75 -10.07
CA SER A 23 -10.64 2.01 -10.19
C SER A 23 -9.81 3.15 -10.78
N LEU A 24 -8.48 3.00 -10.82
CA LEU A 24 -7.54 3.97 -11.39
C LEU A 24 -7.72 4.14 -12.92
N PRO A 25 -7.84 3.06 -13.73
CA PRO A 25 -8.18 3.15 -15.14
C PRO A 25 -9.57 3.75 -15.35
N THR A 26 -10.53 3.48 -14.45
CA THR A 26 -11.89 4.04 -14.48
C THR A 26 -11.88 5.54 -14.16
N TYR A 27 -11.09 5.98 -13.17
CA TYR A 27 -10.87 7.40 -12.86
C TYR A 27 -10.23 8.12 -14.05
N PHE A 28 -9.17 7.55 -14.64
CA PHE A 28 -8.51 8.16 -15.79
C PHE A 28 -9.34 8.11 -17.09
N SER A 29 -10.16 7.07 -17.31
CA SER A 29 -11.05 7.03 -18.49
C SER A 29 -12.26 7.94 -18.35
N ILE A 30 -12.87 8.02 -17.16
CA ILE A 30 -14.05 8.86 -16.91
C ILE A 30 -13.69 10.35 -16.79
N ILE A 31 -12.58 10.68 -16.12
CA ILE A 31 -12.23 12.08 -15.80
C ILE A 31 -11.21 12.64 -16.80
N LEU A 32 -10.26 11.81 -17.26
CA LEU A 32 -9.19 12.24 -18.15
C LEU A 32 -9.51 12.03 -19.65
N ASN A 33 -10.65 11.41 -19.99
CA ASN A 33 -11.12 11.16 -21.37
C ASN A 33 -10.07 10.49 -22.29
N PHE A 34 -9.15 9.69 -21.72
CA PHE A 34 -8.12 9.02 -22.50
C PHE A 34 -8.66 7.75 -23.16
N ASN A 35 -8.41 7.61 -24.47
CA ASN A 35 -8.74 6.41 -25.23
C ASN A 35 -7.95 5.20 -24.66
N LEU A 36 -8.68 4.27 -24.05
CA LEU A 36 -8.14 3.07 -23.39
C LEU A 36 -7.33 2.15 -24.33
N HIS A 37 -7.44 2.32 -25.64
CA HIS A 37 -6.76 1.47 -26.63
C HIS A 37 -5.33 1.90 -27.01
N GLN A 38 -4.87 3.10 -26.60
CA GLN A 38 -3.55 3.64 -26.97
C GLN A 38 -2.65 3.99 -25.78
N SER A 39 -3.11 3.80 -24.53
CA SER A 39 -2.49 4.44 -23.35
C SER A 39 -1.98 3.48 -22.28
N ASP A 40 -1.80 2.19 -22.57
CA ASP A 40 -1.31 1.19 -21.61
C ASP A 40 0.06 1.57 -21.02
N LEU A 41 0.91 2.18 -21.84
CA LEU A 41 2.21 2.71 -21.42
C LEU A 41 2.09 3.83 -20.39
N ILE A 42 1.11 4.73 -20.53
CA ILE A 42 0.90 5.86 -19.60
C ILE A 42 0.45 5.33 -18.24
N PHE A 43 -0.37 4.27 -18.22
CA PHE A 43 -0.78 3.61 -16.98
C PHE A 43 0.36 2.84 -16.30
N ALA A 44 1.34 2.32 -17.05
CA ALA A 44 2.46 1.58 -16.48
C ALA A 44 3.49 2.48 -15.76
N ILE A 45 3.68 3.72 -16.21
CA ILE A 45 4.65 4.68 -15.66
C ILE A 45 4.52 4.86 -14.13
N PRO A 46 3.34 5.17 -13.56
CA PRO A 46 3.24 5.42 -12.13
C PRO A 46 3.52 4.17 -11.27
N TYR A 47 3.12 2.98 -11.73
CA TYR A 47 3.46 1.73 -11.04
C TYR A 47 4.95 1.41 -11.14
N PHE A 48 5.59 1.72 -12.28
CA PHE A 48 7.02 1.57 -12.44
C PHE A 48 7.79 2.52 -11.52
N ALA A 49 7.33 3.77 -11.39
CA ALA A 49 7.89 4.73 -10.44
C ALA A 49 7.76 4.23 -8.98
N GLN A 50 6.59 3.70 -8.61
CA GLN A 50 6.38 3.07 -7.31
C GLN A 50 7.37 1.92 -7.07
N PHE A 51 7.56 1.03 -8.05
CA PHE A 51 8.51 -0.07 -7.97
C PHE A 51 9.95 0.42 -7.72
N LEU A 52 10.40 1.44 -8.45
CA LEU A 52 11.74 2.01 -8.26
C LEU A 52 11.92 2.56 -6.84
N VAL A 53 10.92 3.26 -6.31
CA VAL A 53 10.97 3.80 -4.95
C VAL A 53 11.04 2.69 -3.91
N ILE A 54 10.27 1.62 -4.08
CA ILE A 54 10.31 0.44 -3.20
C ILE A 54 11.72 -0.17 -3.18
N VAL A 55 12.29 -0.43 -4.35
CA VAL A 55 13.63 -1.03 -4.49
C VAL A 55 14.73 -0.16 -3.89
N VAL A 56 14.66 1.16 -4.10
CA VAL A 56 15.67 2.10 -3.59
C VAL A 56 15.53 2.31 -2.07
N SER A 57 14.31 2.24 -1.53
CA SER A 57 14.05 2.48 -0.11
C SER A 57 14.74 1.46 0.82
N GLY A 58 14.86 0.20 0.40
CA GLY A 58 15.49 -0.86 1.20
C GLY A 58 16.97 -0.57 1.51
N PRO A 59 17.84 -0.47 0.49
CA PRO A 59 19.26 -0.18 0.68
C PRO A 59 19.53 1.13 1.42
N ILE A 60 18.66 2.14 1.28
CA ILE A 60 18.79 3.40 2.03
C ILE A 60 18.63 3.14 3.53
N VAL A 61 17.58 2.42 3.93
CA VAL A 61 17.34 2.09 5.34
C VAL A 61 18.46 1.22 5.90
N ASP A 62 18.92 0.24 5.13
CA ASP A 62 19.99 -0.66 5.54
C ASP A 62 21.31 0.08 5.76
N ARG A 63 21.64 1.07 4.90
CA ARG A 63 22.83 1.92 5.07
C ARG A 63 22.74 2.81 6.30
N ILE A 64 21.56 3.39 6.58
CA ILE A 64 21.36 4.24 7.77
C ILE A 64 21.47 3.39 9.05
N ARG A 65 20.91 2.18 9.01
CA ARG A 65 21.03 1.20 10.10
C ARG A 65 22.46 0.72 10.31
N ALA A 66 23.18 0.39 9.24
CA ALA A 66 24.57 -0.09 9.31
C ALA A 66 25.53 0.95 9.93
N ARG A 67 25.21 2.24 9.79
CA ARG A 67 25.96 3.34 10.41
C ARG A 67 25.51 3.63 11.86
N ASN A 68 24.59 2.85 12.43
CA ASN A 68 24.01 3.05 13.77
C ASN A 68 23.48 4.46 14.02
N ILE A 69 23.03 5.17 12.97
CA ILE A 69 22.57 6.56 13.09
C ILE A 69 21.18 6.59 13.74
N LEU A 70 20.30 5.64 13.38
CA LEU A 70 18.92 5.57 13.86
C LEU A 70 18.52 4.13 14.18
N SER A 71 17.66 3.98 15.19
CA SER A 71 17.01 2.70 15.50
C SER A 71 16.03 2.29 14.40
N ILE A 72 15.88 0.98 14.17
CA ILE A 72 14.92 0.42 13.20
C ILE A 72 13.50 0.93 13.44
N THR A 73 13.09 1.09 14.70
CA THR A 73 11.78 1.63 15.05
C THR A 73 11.56 3.04 14.51
N ILE A 74 12.57 3.91 14.62
CA ILE A 74 12.48 5.31 14.17
C ILE A 74 12.50 5.36 12.64
N LEU A 75 13.34 4.54 12.01
CA LEU A 75 13.41 4.45 10.54
C LEU A 75 12.07 4.03 9.95
N ARG A 76 11.46 2.95 10.46
CA ARG A 76 10.17 2.46 9.98
C ARG A 76 9.05 3.45 10.23
N LYS A 77 9.01 4.12 11.39
CA LYS A 77 8.04 5.20 11.66
C LYS A 77 8.23 6.37 10.68
N GLY A 78 9.47 6.79 10.45
CA GLY A 78 9.78 7.85 9.49
C GLY A 78 9.32 7.53 8.07
N GLN A 79 9.60 6.31 7.58
CA GLN A 79 9.13 5.86 6.27
C GLN A 79 7.61 5.89 6.16
N THR A 80 6.90 5.36 7.16
CA THR A 80 5.43 5.35 7.18
C THR A 80 4.85 6.76 7.24
N ILE A 81 5.40 7.67 8.05
CA ILE A 81 4.93 9.06 8.16
C ILE A 81 5.13 9.80 6.85
N ILE A 82 6.35 9.78 6.30
CA ILE A 82 6.69 10.51 5.06
C ILE A 82 5.86 9.96 3.90
N GLY A 83 5.75 8.62 3.80
CA GLY A 83 4.94 7.98 2.77
C GLY A 83 3.46 8.32 2.87
N THR A 84 2.89 8.29 4.08
CA THR A 84 1.45 8.58 4.28
C THR A 84 1.15 10.05 3.99
N LEU A 85 1.90 10.98 4.59
CA LEU A 85 1.67 12.42 4.39
C LEU A 85 1.90 12.83 2.93
N GLY A 86 2.94 12.30 2.29
CA GLY A 86 3.19 12.50 0.86
C GLY A 86 2.02 11.98 0.03
N THR A 87 1.64 10.71 0.20
CA THR A 87 0.55 10.12 -0.59
C THR A 87 -0.76 10.88 -0.41
N CYS A 88 -1.16 11.18 0.83
CA CYS A 88 -2.41 11.88 1.11
C CYS A 88 -2.44 13.30 0.54
N SER A 89 -1.37 14.08 0.70
CA SER A 89 -1.31 15.45 0.20
C SER A 89 -1.42 15.52 -1.33
N PHE A 90 -0.68 14.66 -2.05
CA PHE A 90 -0.75 14.61 -3.51
C PHE A 90 -2.06 14.02 -4.02
N LEU A 91 -2.66 13.06 -3.30
CA LEU A 91 -3.97 12.50 -3.68
C LEU A 91 -5.09 13.54 -3.57
N ILE A 92 -5.08 14.35 -2.50
CA ILE A 92 -6.00 15.49 -2.36
C ILE A 92 -5.76 16.50 -3.48
N ALA A 93 -4.50 16.84 -3.79
CA ALA A 93 -4.17 17.75 -4.88
C ALA A 93 -4.74 17.30 -6.23
N ILE A 94 -4.63 16.01 -6.57
CA ILE A 94 -5.21 15.42 -7.79
C ILE A 94 -6.74 15.62 -7.83
N GLY A 95 -7.42 15.45 -6.70
CA GLY A 95 -8.87 15.68 -6.59
C GLY A 95 -9.34 17.11 -6.89
N TYR A 96 -8.44 18.09 -6.76
CA TYR A 96 -8.72 19.50 -7.04
C TYR A 96 -8.19 20.00 -8.38
N MET A 97 -7.40 19.22 -9.12
CA MET A 97 -6.73 19.69 -10.34
C MET A 97 -7.58 19.79 -11.62
N GLY A 98 -8.87 19.46 -11.56
CA GLY A 98 -9.84 19.78 -12.62
C GLY A 98 -9.37 19.40 -14.04
N CYS A 99 -9.22 20.40 -14.91
CA CYS A 99 -8.93 20.21 -16.34
C CYS A 99 -7.44 20.07 -16.72
N ASN A 100 -6.50 20.11 -15.77
CA ASN A 100 -5.07 19.95 -16.09
C ASN A 100 -4.65 18.48 -16.07
N HIS A 101 -4.83 17.80 -17.20
CA HIS A 101 -4.55 16.37 -17.34
C HIS A 101 -3.07 16.01 -17.14
N ILE A 102 -2.13 16.84 -17.63
CA ILE A 102 -0.68 16.57 -17.51
C ILE A 102 -0.24 16.73 -16.06
N GLY A 103 -0.71 17.78 -15.37
CA GLY A 103 -0.46 17.98 -13.95
C GLY A 103 -0.96 16.80 -13.11
N ALA A 104 -2.18 16.32 -13.39
CA ALA A 104 -2.77 15.18 -12.68
C ALA A 104 -1.94 13.90 -12.80
N VAL A 105 -1.40 13.60 -13.97
CA VAL A 105 -0.54 12.43 -14.18
C VAL A 105 0.78 12.56 -13.40
N ILE A 106 1.44 13.73 -13.43
CA ILE A 106 2.69 13.94 -12.70
C ILE A 106 2.46 13.82 -11.18
N CYS A 107 1.41 14.45 -10.66
CA CYS A 107 1.05 14.32 -9.24
C CYS A 107 0.69 12.88 -8.87
N CYS A 108 0.05 12.13 -9.77
CA CYS A 108 -0.26 10.71 -9.56
C CYS A 108 1.02 9.86 -9.46
N ILE A 109 2.01 10.09 -10.33
CA ILE A 109 3.31 9.42 -10.28
C ILE A 109 4.01 9.69 -8.95
N ILE A 110 4.02 10.95 -8.50
CA ILE A 110 4.62 11.35 -7.23
C ILE A 110 3.87 10.70 -6.05
N ALA A 111 2.54 10.74 -6.05
CA ALA A 111 1.70 10.12 -5.03
C ALA A 111 1.96 8.61 -4.92
N LEU A 112 2.04 7.90 -6.04
CA LEU A 112 2.32 6.46 -6.08
C LEU A 112 3.77 6.14 -5.67
N GLY A 113 4.72 7.05 -5.94
CA GLY A 113 6.07 6.97 -5.39
C GLY A 113 6.07 7.01 -3.85
N PHE A 114 5.39 7.99 -3.25
CA PHE A 114 5.24 8.07 -1.79
C PHE A 114 4.46 6.88 -1.21
N LEU A 115 3.49 6.34 -1.96
CA LEU A 115 2.78 5.14 -1.56
C LEU A 115 3.73 3.94 -1.47
N GLY A 116 4.71 3.85 -2.37
CA GLY A 116 5.81 2.89 -2.28
C GLY A 116 6.51 2.93 -0.91
N LEU A 117 6.92 4.12 -0.46
CA LEU A 117 7.55 4.30 0.87
C LEU A 117 6.62 3.91 2.02
N HIS A 118 5.33 4.27 1.92
CA HIS A 118 4.32 3.90 2.92
C HIS A 118 4.19 2.38 3.06
N THR A 119 4.18 1.65 1.94
CA THR A 119 3.99 0.18 1.96
C THR A 119 5.21 -0.59 2.48
N CYS A 120 6.43 -0.11 2.20
CA CYS A 120 7.65 -0.79 2.64
C CYS A 120 7.80 -0.85 4.16
N GLY A 121 7.45 0.23 4.87
CA GLY A 121 7.64 0.32 6.32
C GLY A 121 6.92 -0.79 7.08
N PRO A 122 5.58 -0.86 7.04
CA PRO A 122 4.79 -1.85 7.77
C PRO A 122 5.04 -3.30 7.31
N ILE A 123 5.22 -3.55 6.01
CA ILE A 123 5.47 -4.90 5.49
C ILE A 123 6.77 -5.47 6.07
N ILE A 124 7.86 -4.70 6.05
CA ILE A 124 9.15 -5.16 6.57
C ILE A 124 9.12 -5.18 8.11
N SER A 125 8.31 -4.33 8.72
CA SER A 125 8.14 -4.30 10.18
C SER A 125 7.57 -5.60 10.75
N HIS A 126 6.77 -6.34 9.99
CA HIS A 126 6.34 -7.69 10.38
C HIS A 126 7.51 -8.68 10.46
N LEU A 127 8.48 -8.58 9.55
CA LEU A 127 9.71 -9.38 9.56
C LEU A 127 10.62 -8.98 10.72
N ASP A 128 10.69 -7.67 11.03
CA ASP A 128 11.49 -7.13 12.13
C ASP A 128 10.96 -7.59 13.52
N VAL A 129 9.65 -7.78 13.65
CA VAL A 129 8.97 -8.15 14.91
C VAL A 129 8.90 -9.66 15.12
N ALA A 130 8.56 -10.42 14.08
CA ALA A 130 8.36 -11.87 14.16
C ALA A 130 8.68 -12.57 12.83
N SER A 131 9.96 -12.84 12.59
CA SER A 131 10.43 -13.52 11.36
C SER A 131 9.81 -14.90 11.13
N ASN A 132 9.55 -15.67 12.19
CA ASN A 132 9.00 -17.03 12.09
C ASN A 132 7.50 -17.06 11.78
N TYR A 133 6.77 -16.00 12.12
CA TYR A 133 5.32 -15.89 11.91
C TYR A 133 4.95 -14.77 10.94
N ALA A 134 5.92 -14.20 10.22
CA ALA A 134 5.73 -13.03 9.37
C ALA A 134 4.69 -13.26 8.28
N GLY A 135 4.71 -14.43 7.63
CA GLY A 135 3.73 -14.78 6.58
C GLY A 135 2.29 -14.77 7.09
N THR A 136 2.06 -15.34 8.27
CA THR A 136 0.74 -15.35 8.92
C THR A 136 0.32 -13.94 9.34
N LEU A 137 1.22 -13.14 9.91
CA LEU A 137 0.92 -11.76 10.31
C LEU A 137 0.53 -10.91 9.09
N VAL A 138 1.30 -11.00 8.00
CA VAL A 138 1.04 -10.28 6.75
C VAL A 138 -0.29 -10.74 6.13
N GLY A 139 -0.61 -12.04 6.20
CA GLY A 139 -1.89 -12.57 5.71
C GLY A 139 -3.09 -12.00 6.47
N ILE A 140 -3.01 -11.96 7.80
CA ILE A 140 -4.07 -11.40 8.66
C ILE A 140 -4.23 -9.90 8.39
N THR A 141 -3.14 -9.14 8.35
CA THR A 141 -3.22 -7.69 8.12
C THR A 141 -3.76 -7.36 6.73
N ASN A 142 -3.35 -8.10 5.69
CA ASN A 142 -3.88 -7.91 4.34
C ASN A 142 -5.38 -8.26 4.22
N SER A 143 -5.82 -9.31 4.92
CA SER A 143 -7.24 -9.68 4.97
C SER A 143 -8.08 -8.56 5.59
N LEU A 144 -7.63 -7.99 6.71
CA LEU A 144 -8.29 -6.84 7.35
C LEU A 144 -8.23 -5.59 6.47
N ALA A 145 -7.12 -5.35 5.76
CA ALA A 145 -6.96 -4.22 4.86
C ALA A 145 -7.86 -4.28 3.62
N THR A 146 -8.32 -5.47 3.22
CA THR A 146 -9.18 -5.65 2.05
C THR A 146 -10.66 -5.37 2.34
N ILE A 147 -11.11 -5.47 3.59
CA ILE A 147 -12.51 -5.27 4.01
C ILE A 147 -13.06 -3.88 3.61
N PRO A 148 -12.33 -2.76 3.83
CA PRO A 148 -12.80 -1.43 3.41
C PRO A 148 -12.88 -1.26 1.88
N GLY A 149 -12.16 -2.09 1.11
CA GLY A 149 -12.06 -1.96 -0.35
C GLY A 149 -13.36 -2.26 -1.11
N PHE A 150 -14.33 -2.93 -0.46
CA PHE A 150 -15.60 -3.29 -1.08
C PHE A 150 -16.55 -2.11 -1.32
N VAL A 151 -16.27 -0.93 -0.74
CA VAL A 151 -17.11 0.28 -0.89
C VAL A 151 -16.81 1.04 -2.20
N GLY A 152 -15.68 0.76 -2.85
CA GLY A 152 -15.18 1.52 -4.01
C GLY A 152 -16.05 1.59 -5.27
N PRO A 153 -16.82 0.56 -5.69
CA PRO A 153 -17.49 0.58 -6.99
C PRO A 153 -18.84 1.32 -7.03
N TYR A 154 -19.33 1.90 -5.93
CA TYR A 154 -20.66 2.52 -5.88
C TYR A 154 -20.70 4.01 -6.26
N VAL A 155 -19.59 4.59 -6.73
CA VAL A 155 -19.41 6.04 -6.76
C VAL A 155 -18.95 6.52 -8.14
N GLN A 156 -19.81 7.30 -8.81
CA GLN A 156 -19.65 7.69 -10.22
C GLN A 156 -19.50 9.21 -10.44
N THR A 157 -19.54 10.03 -9.40
CA THR A 157 -19.49 11.51 -9.52
C THR A 157 -18.16 12.10 -9.03
N ILE A 158 -17.71 13.20 -9.65
CA ILE A 158 -16.45 13.89 -9.30
C ILE A 158 -16.45 14.38 -7.84
N GLU A 159 -17.60 14.86 -7.35
CA GLU A 159 -17.71 15.28 -5.93
C GLU A 159 -17.56 14.10 -4.97
N ALA A 160 -18.07 12.93 -5.36
CA ALA A 160 -17.91 11.74 -4.55
C ALA A 160 -16.45 11.25 -4.55
N TRP A 161 -15.71 11.40 -5.65
CA TRP A 161 -14.27 11.13 -5.67
C TRP A 161 -13.47 12.01 -4.70
N ARG A 162 -13.80 13.30 -4.60
CA ARG A 162 -13.20 14.20 -3.61
C ARG A 162 -13.50 13.78 -2.18
N LEU A 163 -14.75 13.40 -1.91
CA LEU A 163 -15.15 12.89 -0.60
C LEU A 163 -14.39 11.61 -0.23
N ILE A 164 -14.26 10.66 -1.17
CA ILE A 164 -13.51 9.41 -0.97
C ILE A 164 -12.04 9.71 -0.67
N PHE A 165 -11.38 10.57 -1.44
CA PHE A 165 -9.97 10.90 -1.20
C PHE A 165 -9.76 11.55 0.17
N ASN A 166 -10.65 12.44 0.60
CA ASN A 166 -10.60 13.05 1.93
C ASN A 166 -10.83 12.03 3.05
N ILE A 167 -11.80 11.11 2.89
CA ILE A 167 -12.05 10.03 3.86
C ILE A 167 -10.85 9.08 3.93
N SER A 168 -10.31 8.66 2.79
CA SER A 168 -9.12 7.81 2.71
C SER A 168 -7.90 8.47 3.34
N ALA A 169 -7.72 9.79 3.13
CA ALA A 169 -6.66 10.55 3.79
C ALA A 169 -6.86 10.59 5.33
N GLY A 170 -8.09 10.79 5.81
CA GLY A 170 -8.42 10.77 7.23
C GLY A 170 -8.14 9.41 7.88
N ILE A 171 -8.59 8.32 7.26
CA ILE A 171 -8.34 6.95 7.73
C ILE A 171 -6.85 6.62 7.69
N GLY A 172 -6.16 6.99 6.61
CA GLY A 172 -4.71 6.79 6.46
C GLY A 172 -3.91 7.54 7.52
N ALA A 173 -4.25 8.79 7.80
CA ALA A 173 -3.61 9.59 8.85
C ALA A 173 -3.85 8.98 10.25
N LEU A 174 -5.09 8.58 10.56
CA LEU A 174 -5.41 7.91 11.82
C LEU A 174 -4.63 6.59 11.97
N GLY A 175 -4.60 5.77 10.91
CA GLY A 175 -3.83 4.53 10.87
C GLY A 175 -2.33 4.77 11.08
N CYS A 176 -1.78 5.82 10.47
CA CYS A 176 -0.38 6.22 10.67
C CYS A 176 -0.11 6.65 12.12
N ILE A 177 -1.02 7.40 12.75
CA ILE A 177 -0.87 7.82 14.15
C ILE A 177 -0.86 6.59 15.07
N VAL A 178 -1.84 5.70 14.89
CA VAL A 178 -1.94 4.46 15.68
C VAL A 178 -0.68 3.61 15.48
N TYR A 179 -0.21 3.46 14.24
CA TYR A 179 1.04 2.76 13.93
C TYR A 179 2.23 3.39 14.64
N CYS A 180 2.36 4.71 14.60
CA CYS A 180 3.47 5.42 15.24
C CYS A 180 3.47 5.28 16.77
N ILE A 181 2.30 5.17 17.40
CA ILE A 181 2.19 4.96 18.85
C ILE A 181 2.52 3.51 19.21
N LEU A 182 1.94 2.54 18.50
CA LEU A 182 2.00 1.12 18.88
C LEU A 182 3.25 0.39 18.37
N PHE A 183 3.86 0.86 17.28
CA PHE A 183 4.96 0.12 16.65
C PHE A 183 6.24 0.15 17.47
N ASN A 184 6.81 -1.03 17.69
CA ASN A 184 8.12 -1.24 18.30
C ASN A 184 8.89 -2.28 17.49
N GLY A 185 10.01 -1.88 16.89
CA GLY A 185 10.86 -2.75 16.06
C GLY A 185 11.81 -3.64 16.86
N LYS A 186 11.40 -4.08 18.05
CA LYS A 186 12.11 -5.10 18.82
C LYS A 186 11.49 -6.47 18.53
N GLU A 187 12.34 -7.48 18.39
CA GLU A 187 11.89 -8.86 18.28
C GLU A 187 11.04 -9.24 19.51
N GLN A 188 9.88 -9.84 19.27
CA GLN A 188 8.95 -10.18 20.34
C GLN A 188 9.30 -11.53 20.96
N PRO A 189 9.09 -11.72 22.28
CA PRO A 189 9.54 -12.92 22.98
C PRO A 189 8.89 -14.21 22.49
N TRP A 190 7.68 -14.13 21.93
CA TRP A 190 6.97 -15.27 21.34
C TRP A 190 7.46 -15.65 19.93
N ASN A 191 8.40 -14.91 19.34
CA ASN A 191 8.98 -15.25 18.04
C ASN A 191 9.89 -16.49 18.11
N ARG A 192 10.37 -16.89 19.29
CA ARG A 192 11.24 -18.06 19.46
C ARG A 192 10.44 -19.34 19.26
N THR A 193 10.85 -20.17 18.28
CA THR A 193 10.28 -21.51 18.11
C THR A 193 10.76 -22.44 19.22
N CYS A 194 9.97 -23.45 19.57
CA CYS A 194 10.35 -24.44 20.58
C CYS A 194 11.70 -25.11 20.24
N GLU A 195 11.96 -25.38 18.97
CA GLU A 195 13.26 -25.93 18.49
C GLU A 195 14.46 -24.99 18.72
N ALA A 196 14.27 -23.68 18.61
CA ALA A 196 15.34 -22.71 18.89
C ALA A 196 15.64 -22.61 20.39
N ARG A 197 14.62 -22.81 21.23
CA ARG A 197 14.75 -22.86 22.69
C ARG A 197 15.46 -24.13 23.14
N GLU A 198 15.11 -25.29 22.60
CA GLU A 198 15.77 -26.57 22.89
C GLU A 198 17.24 -26.61 22.44
N ARG A 199 17.57 -26.01 21.28
CA ARG A 199 18.98 -25.83 20.86
C ARG A 199 19.79 -24.96 21.81
N ASN A 200 19.20 -23.87 22.32
CA ASN A 200 19.90 -23.01 23.27
C ASN A 200 20.06 -23.68 24.64
N GLU A 201 19.03 -24.40 25.12
CA GLU A 201 19.10 -25.16 26.37
C GLU A 201 20.13 -26.31 26.27
N SER A 202 20.23 -26.97 25.10
CA SER A 202 21.26 -27.99 24.86
C SER A 202 22.68 -27.42 24.76
N ILE A 203 22.89 -26.27 24.11
CA ILE A 203 24.20 -25.58 24.10
C ILE A 203 24.61 -25.19 25.52
N VAL A 204 23.71 -24.60 26.30
CA VAL A 204 23.98 -24.22 27.71
C VAL A 204 24.31 -25.45 28.56
N SER A 205 23.69 -26.61 28.30
CA SER A 205 23.99 -27.86 29.01
C SER A 205 25.33 -28.52 28.63
N ILE A 206 25.89 -28.19 27.47
CA ILE A 206 27.20 -28.70 27.03
C ILE A 206 28.34 -27.86 27.64
N ASP A 207 28.05 -26.60 27.98
CA ASP A 207 29.02 -25.64 28.54
C ASP A 207 29.06 -25.63 30.09
N THR A 208 28.22 -26.43 30.78
CA THR A 208 28.23 -26.65 32.25
C THR A 208 28.75 -28.03 32.62
#